data_AF-A0AAD6BPL1-F1
#
_entry.id   AF-A0AAD6BPL1-F1
#
_cell.length_a   1.000
_cell.length_b   1.000
_cell.length_c   1.000
_cell.angle_alpha   90.00
_cell.angle_beta   90.00
_cell.angle_gamma   90.00
#
_symmetry.space_group_name_H-M   'P 1'
#
loop_
_entity.id
_entity.type
_entity.pdbx_description
1 polymer ?
#
loop_
_entity_poly.entity_id
_entity_poly.type
_entity_poly.pdbx_seq_one_letter_code
_entity_poly.pdbx_strand_id
1 'polypeptide(L)'
;MLFGKACIFGGRARYCVVKPLACLFTTSSNMAKSKFEYVRNFETDDTCLRNCYIVVRLDGRNFHKFTEQHKFAKPNDNRALGLMSRSARSVMEELEDIVIAYGQSDEFSFVFKRTSTWFKRRASKLMTHVASQFSSSYVFYWKEFFGEDLPLLYPPSFDGRVVLYPSNRNLKDYLSWRQADCHVNNLYNTVFWTLVQKGGLTTAQAEERLKGTLAADKNEILFSEFNINYNTEPAVLKKGTTLIWEKRDETVTKHMKLPNAEEKEVAVTRSRRRVQAHHCDVIGEQFWEEHPDILEDDNC
;
A
#
# COMPACT_ATOMS: atom_id res chain seq x y z
N MET A 1 28.70 41.53 54.63
CA MET A 1 29.29 42.01 55.90
C MET A 1 28.15 42.51 56.77
N LEU A 2 28.08 42.02 58.01
CA LEU A 2 27.05 42.31 59.00
C LEU A 2 27.10 43.78 59.49
N PHE A 3 26.03 44.14 60.20
CA PHE A 3 25.81 45.29 61.10
C PHE A 3 25.22 46.55 60.44
N GLY A 4 24.17 47.19 60.97
CA GLY A 4 23.57 47.06 62.29
C GLY A 4 22.19 47.72 62.38
N LYS A 5 21.44 47.33 63.41
CA LYS A 5 20.22 47.99 63.88
C LYS A 5 20.57 49.29 64.62
N ALA A 6 19.78 50.34 64.42
CA ALA A 6 19.53 51.35 65.44
C ALA A 6 18.15 52.00 65.25
N CYS A 7 17.32 51.84 66.29
CA CYS A 7 16.27 52.70 66.85
C CYS A 7 16.50 54.22 66.63
N ILE A 8 15.56 55.19 66.70
CA ILE A 8 14.18 55.31 67.20
C ILE A 8 13.66 56.74 66.87
N PHE A 9 12.34 56.88 66.71
CA PHE A 9 11.44 58.05 66.88
C PHE A 9 11.50 59.31 65.99
N GLY A 10 10.30 59.66 65.51
CA GLY A 10 9.69 60.96 65.77
C GLY A 10 9.62 61.93 64.59
N GLY A 11 8.41 62.17 64.05
CA GLY A 11 8.15 63.35 63.24
C GLY A 11 7.15 63.17 62.10
N ARG A 12 5.97 63.76 62.26
CA ARG A 12 4.85 63.75 61.30
C ARG A 12 5.11 64.79 60.20
N ALA A 13 5.12 64.39 58.93
CA ALA A 13 5.01 65.31 57.79
C ALA A 13 3.99 64.77 56.78
N ARG A 14 2.90 65.52 56.57
CA ARG A 14 1.91 65.25 55.52
C ARG A 14 2.52 65.67 54.18
N TYR A 15 2.56 64.75 53.21
CA TYR A 15 2.77 65.08 51.81
C TYR A 15 1.79 64.32 50.91
N CYS A 16 1.36 65.05 49.88
CA CYS A 16 0.30 64.76 48.92
C CYS A 16 0.53 63.42 48.20
N VAL A 17 -0.45 62.50 48.26
CA VAL A 17 -0.41 61.24 47.51
C VAL A 17 -0.86 61.53 46.07
N VAL A 18 0.10 61.77 45.17
CA VAL A 18 -0.13 61.61 43.74
C VAL A 18 -0.15 60.11 43.46
N LYS A 19 -1.34 59.53 43.26
CA LYS A 19 -1.46 58.15 42.79
C LYS A 19 -0.86 58.06 41.38
N PRO A 20 0.16 57.23 41.13
CA PRO A 20 0.55 56.94 39.76
C PRO A 20 -0.59 56.17 39.10
N LEU A 21 -0.91 56.55 37.86
CA LEU A 21 -1.76 55.77 36.98
C LEU A 21 -1.12 54.38 36.86
N ALA A 22 -1.71 53.38 37.52
CA ALA A 22 -1.33 52.00 37.31
C ALA A 22 -1.73 51.65 35.87
N CYS A 23 -0.77 51.67 34.95
CA CYS A 23 -0.93 51.10 33.64
C CYS A 23 -1.08 49.59 33.85
N LEU A 24 -2.32 49.13 33.94
CA LEU A 24 -2.68 47.72 33.87
C LEU A 24 -2.36 47.25 32.44
N PHE A 25 -1.09 46.94 32.19
CA PHE A 25 -0.72 46.05 31.11
C PHE A 25 -1.24 44.67 31.50
N THR A 26 -2.48 44.38 31.10
CA THR A 26 -2.90 42.99 30.92
C THR A 26 -2.08 42.45 29.76
N THR A 27 -0.90 41.92 30.06
CA THR A 27 -0.18 41.05 29.15
C THR A 27 -1.03 39.79 28.99
N SER A 28 -1.97 39.81 28.04
CA SER A 28 -2.50 38.57 27.50
C SER A 28 -1.32 37.84 26.92
N SER A 29 -0.77 36.86 27.65
CA SER A 29 0.25 35.95 27.18
C SER A 29 -0.38 35.04 26.13
N ASN A 30 -0.65 35.61 24.94
CA ASN A 30 -0.93 34.80 23.77
C ASN A 30 0.31 33.95 23.53
N MET A 31 0.21 32.67 23.91
CA MET A 31 1.24 31.67 23.69
C MET A 31 1.75 31.79 22.26
N ALA A 32 3.06 31.87 22.05
CA ALA A 32 3.63 32.23 20.74
C ALA A 32 3.10 31.39 19.55
N LYS A 33 2.66 30.15 19.80
CA LYS A 33 2.03 29.27 18.82
C LYS A 33 0.59 29.66 18.45
N SER A 34 -0.20 30.20 19.38
CA SER A 34 -1.62 30.53 19.13
C SER A 34 -1.79 31.65 18.10
N LYS A 35 -0.81 32.55 17.98
CA LYS A 35 -0.76 33.57 16.92
C LYS A 35 -0.82 32.98 15.50
N PHE A 36 -0.29 31.78 15.31
CA PHE A 36 -0.21 31.13 14.00
C PHE A 36 -1.20 29.98 13.83
N GLU A 37 -2.01 29.65 14.86
CA GLU A 37 -2.89 28.48 14.83
C GLU A 37 -3.98 28.56 13.74
N TYR A 38 -4.37 29.77 13.34
CA TYR A 38 -5.39 29.99 12.30
C TYR A 38 -5.05 29.29 10.98
N VAL A 39 -3.77 29.02 10.68
CA VAL A 39 -3.36 28.33 9.44
C VAL A 39 -3.89 26.89 9.36
N ARG A 40 -4.22 26.27 10.50
CA ARG A 40 -4.82 24.92 10.54
C ARG A 40 -6.23 24.91 9.93
N ASN A 41 -6.92 26.05 9.91
CA ASN A 41 -8.26 26.15 9.33
C ASN A 41 -8.26 26.05 7.78
N PHE A 42 -7.09 26.11 7.13
CA PHE A 42 -6.96 25.85 5.70
C PHE A 42 -6.86 24.36 5.36
N GLU A 43 -6.67 23.47 6.35
CA GLU A 43 -6.76 22.04 6.12
C GLU A 43 -8.18 21.67 5.70
N THR A 44 -8.30 21.01 4.55
CA THR A 44 -9.61 20.54 4.04
C THR A 44 -9.91 19.15 4.60
N ASP A 45 -11.15 18.93 5.03
CA ASP A 45 -11.61 17.60 5.41
C ASP A 45 -11.83 16.74 4.17
N ASP A 46 -11.20 15.57 4.17
CA ASP A 46 -11.14 14.63 3.05
C ASP A 46 -11.67 13.25 3.48
N THR A 47 -12.67 13.25 4.36
CA THR A 47 -13.31 12.05 4.89
C THR A 47 -14.09 11.31 3.79
N CYS A 48 -13.76 10.04 3.59
CA CYS A 48 -14.45 9.18 2.61
C CYS A 48 -15.88 8.86 3.06
N LEU A 49 -16.80 8.79 2.10
CA LEU A 49 -18.20 8.43 2.33
C LEU A 49 -18.30 7.11 3.11
N ARG A 50 -19.19 7.07 4.12
CA ARG A 50 -19.44 5.87 4.94
C ARG A 50 -20.13 4.78 4.12
N ASN A 51 -20.04 3.54 4.60
CA ASN A 51 -20.64 2.36 3.98
C ASN A 51 -20.20 2.12 2.52
N CYS A 52 -19.05 2.68 2.14
CA CYS A 52 -18.39 2.43 0.87
C CYS A 52 -17.06 1.74 1.11
N TYR A 53 -16.71 0.80 0.23
CA TYR A 53 -15.36 0.29 0.14
C TYR A 53 -14.42 1.43 -0.23
N ILE A 54 -13.26 1.45 0.39
CA ILE A 54 -12.21 2.40 0.05
C ILE A 54 -11.11 1.64 -0.65
N VAL A 55 -10.87 1.94 -1.91
CA VAL A 55 -9.79 1.34 -2.69
C VAL A 55 -8.67 2.34 -2.82
N VAL A 56 -7.48 1.96 -2.34
CA VAL A 56 -6.24 2.70 -2.59
C VAL A 56 -5.48 1.97 -3.68
N ARG A 57 -5.35 2.58 -4.86
CA ARG A 57 -4.54 2.03 -5.94
C ARG A 57 -3.21 2.76 -6.04
N LEU A 58 -2.12 2.00 -6.02
CA LEU A 58 -0.77 2.45 -6.28
C LEU A 58 -0.35 2.08 -7.70
N ASP A 59 0.47 2.93 -8.31
CA ASP A 59 1.01 2.77 -9.67
C ASP A 59 2.47 3.24 -9.70
N GLY A 60 3.36 2.48 -10.33
CA GLY A 60 4.77 2.79 -10.43
C GLY A 60 5.07 4.03 -11.27
N ARG A 61 5.55 5.12 -10.65
CA ARG A 61 5.83 6.35 -11.40
C ARG A 61 7.01 6.16 -12.36
N ASN A 62 6.75 6.34 -13.66
CA ASN A 62 7.73 6.18 -14.74
C ASN A 62 8.41 4.80 -14.72
N PHE A 63 7.66 3.75 -14.38
CA PHE A 63 8.23 2.42 -14.21
C PHE A 63 8.80 1.83 -15.50
N HIS A 64 8.36 2.29 -16.67
CA HIS A 64 9.00 1.92 -17.94
C HIS A 64 10.52 2.20 -17.92
N LYS A 65 10.92 3.44 -17.57
CA LYS A 65 12.32 3.84 -17.41
C LYS A 65 13.00 3.09 -16.27
N PHE A 66 12.28 2.84 -15.18
CA PHE A 66 12.79 2.07 -14.04
C PHE A 66 13.18 0.64 -14.47
N THR A 67 12.29 -0.05 -15.18
CA THR A 67 12.51 -1.43 -15.64
C THR A 67 13.65 -1.52 -16.66
N GLU A 68 13.82 -0.52 -17.52
CA GLU A 68 14.92 -0.45 -18.48
C GLU A 68 16.28 -0.29 -17.77
N GLN A 69 16.39 0.69 -16.87
CA GLN A 69 17.63 0.98 -16.16
C GLN A 69 18.05 -0.17 -15.23
N HIS A 70 17.08 -0.87 -14.64
CA HIS A 70 17.32 -2.05 -13.80
C HIS A 70 17.28 -3.37 -14.57
N LYS A 71 17.26 -3.34 -15.91
CA LYS A 71 17.39 -4.52 -16.79
C LYS A 71 16.41 -5.65 -16.44
N PHE A 72 15.14 -5.30 -16.26
CA PHE A 72 14.11 -6.30 -16.00
C PHE A 72 13.92 -7.21 -17.21
N ALA A 73 13.66 -8.49 -16.93
CA ALA A 73 13.28 -9.43 -17.96
C ALA A 73 11.98 -8.98 -18.65
N LYS A 74 11.92 -9.20 -19.97
CA LYS A 74 10.75 -8.90 -20.80
C LYS A 74 10.22 -10.20 -21.41
N PRO A 75 8.89 -10.42 -21.46
CA PRO A 75 7.82 -9.47 -21.14
C PRO A 75 7.61 -9.22 -19.64
N ASN A 76 7.98 -10.18 -18.79
CA ASN A 76 7.74 -10.13 -17.35
C ASN A 76 8.99 -10.55 -16.55
N ASP A 77 9.20 -9.94 -15.39
CA ASP A 77 10.28 -10.30 -14.46
C ASP A 77 9.70 -10.84 -13.15
N ASN A 78 9.88 -12.12 -12.88
CA ASN A 78 9.37 -12.77 -11.68
C ASN A 78 9.94 -12.18 -10.39
N ARG A 79 11.16 -11.62 -10.42
CA ARG A 79 11.77 -10.97 -9.24
C ARG A 79 11.01 -9.69 -8.92
N ALA A 80 10.68 -8.90 -9.94
CA ALA A 80 9.91 -7.68 -9.81
C ALA A 80 8.49 -7.95 -9.29
N LEU A 81 7.79 -8.92 -9.88
CA LEU A 81 6.44 -9.30 -9.45
C LEU A 81 6.43 -9.87 -8.03
N GLY A 82 7.46 -10.64 -7.68
CA GLY A 82 7.69 -11.14 -6.32
C GLY A 82 7.90 -10.00 -5.32
N LEU A 83 8.74 -9.02 -5.66
CA LEU A 83 9.00 -7.84 -4.82
C LEU A 83 7.74 -6.97 -4.64
N MET A 84 6.96 -6.73 -5.69
CA MET A 84 5.68 -6.03 -5.62
C MET A 84 4.71 -6.76 -4.68
N SER A 85 4.60 -8.08 -4.82
CA SER A 85 3.74 -8.91 -3.98
C SER A 85 4.20 -8.94 -2.52
N ARG A 86 5.52 -8.99 -2.26
CA ARG A 86 6.10 -8.92 -0.91
C ARG A 86 5.83 -7.57 -0.25
N SER A 87 5.94 -6.49 -1.01
CA SER A 87 5.69 -5.12 -0.56
C SER A 87 4.21 -4.92 -0.24
N ALA A 88 3.30 -5.38 -1.10
CA ALA A 88 1.86 -5.36 -0.84
C ALA A 88 1.48 -6.19 0.39
N ARG A 89 2.11 -7.35 0.57
CA ARG A 89 1.92 -8.17 1.77
C ARG A 89 2.33 -7.41 3.03
N SER A 90 3.44 -6.67 3.02
CA SER A 90 3.81 -5.84 4.17
C SER A 90 2.79 -4.74 4.45
N VAL A 91 2.22 -4.11 3.41
CA VAL A 91 1.12 -3.14 3.59
C VAL A 91 -0.07 -3.80 4.28
N MET A 92 -0.50 -4.98 3.85
CA MET A 92 -1.60 -5.69 4.50
C MET A 92 -1.27 -6.14 5.92
N GLU A 93 -0.04 -6.58 6.19
CA GLU A 93 0.36 -7.04 7.53
C GLU A 93 0.51 -5.90 8.55
N GLU A 94 0.93 -4.70 8.11
CA GLU A 94 1.16 -3.54 8.98
C GLU A 94 -0.07 -2.63 9.11
N LEU A 95 -0.93 -2.57 8.09
CA LEU A 95 -2.13 -1.73 8.10
C LEU A 95 -3.37 -2.54 8.47
N GLU A 96 -4.33 -1.88 9.09
CA GLU A 96 -5.58 -2.50 9.52
C GLU A 96 -6.67 -2.39 8.45
N ASP A 97 -7.71 -3.21 8.56
CA ASP A 97 -8.95 -3.16 7.78
C ASP A 97 -8.85 -3.43 6.26
N ILE A 98 -7.68 -3.79 5.74
CA ILE A 98 -7.53 -4.25 4.34
C ILE A 98 -8.00 -5.70 4.22
N VAL A 99 -9.02 -5.95 3.38
CA VAL A 99 -9.66 -7.27 3.22
C VAL A 99 -9.11 -8.08 2.06
N ILE A 100 -8.79 -7.42 0.96
CA ILE A 100 -8.20 -8.00 -0.25
C ILE A 100 -7.27 -6.98 -0.89
N ALA A 101 -6.19 -7.45 -1.50
CA ALA A 101 -5.38 -6.64 -2.40
C ALA A 101 -5.14 -7.37 -3.72
N TYR A 102 -5.06 -6.64 -4.83
CA TYR A 102 -4.82 -7.20 -6.16
C TYR A 102 -3.72 -6.40 -6.87
N GLY A 103 -2.72 -7.11 -7.42
CA GLY A 103 -1.61 -6.49 -8.13
C GLY A 103 -1.32 -7.15 -9.47
N GLN A 104 -0.90 -6.32 -10.42
CA GLN A 104 -0.45 -6.71 -11.75
C GLN A 104 0.57 -5.69 -12.27
N SER A 105 1.56 -6.14 -13.06
CA SER A 105 2.65 -5.27 -13.56
C SER A 105 3.29 -4.45 -12.42
N ASP A 106 3.11 -3.13 -12.46
CA ASP A 106 3.63 -2.10 -11.57
C ASP A 106 2.51 -1.42 -10.75
N GLU A 107 1.29 -1.96 -10.76
CA GLU A 107 0.17 -1.48 -9.94
C GLU A 107 -0.24 -2.47 -8.83
N PHE A 108 -0.75 -1.92 -7.72
CA PHE A 108 -1.36 -2.68 -6.64
C PHE A 108 -2.56 -1.94 -6.05
N SER A 109 -3.67 -2.63 -5.86
CA SER A 109 -4.92 -2.10 -5.33
C SER A 109 -5.21 -2.71 -3.96
N PHE A 110 -5.46 -1.89 -2.95
CA PHE A 110 -5.76 -2.31 -1.58
C PHE A 110 -7.19 -1.92 -1.23
N VAL A 111 -8.00 -2.88 -0.80
CA VAL A 111 -9.41 -2.67 -0.50
C VAL A 111 -9.62 -2.66 1.01
N PHE A 112 -10.00 -1.51 1.55
CA PHE A 112 -10.44 -1.38 2.94
C PHE A 112 -11.93 -1.68 3.04
N LYS A 113 -12.33 -2.37 4.12
CA LYS A 113 -13.72 -2.70 4.41
C LYS A 113 -14.62 -1.45 4.50
N ARG A 114 -15.91 -1.58 4.15
CA ARG A 114 -16.89 -0.48 4.17
C ARG A 114 -17.07 0.10 5.57
N THR A 115 -17.05 -0.77 6.58
CA THR A 115 -17.21 -0.41 7.98
C THR A 115 -15.95 0.22 8.62
N SER A 116 -14.85 0.36 7.87
CA SER A 116 -13.60 0.88 8.44
C SER A 116 -13.77 2.28 9.01
N THR A 117 -13.27 2.50 10.21
CA THR A 117 -13.18 3.83 10.84
C THR A 117 -11.73 4.31 10.94
N TRP A 118 -10.80 3.59 10.31
CA TRP A 118 -9.37 3.84 10.40
C TRP A 118 -9.04 5.26 9.91
N PHE A 119 -8.24 5.98 10.70
CA PHE A 119 -7.96 7.42 10.50
C PHE A 119 -9.19 8.31 10.24
N LYS A 120 -10.35 7.99 10.82
CA LYS A 120 -11.64 8.65 10.55
C LYS A 120 -12.00 8.65 9.05
N ARG A 121 -11.50 7.68 8.28
CA ARG A 121 -11.69 7.53 6.84
C ARG A 121 -11.10 8.67 6.00
N ARG A 122 -10.12 9.41 6.51
CA ARG A 122 -9.44 10.47 5.75
C ARG A 122 -8.65 9.91 4.58
N ALA A 123 -9.01 10.29 3.36
CA ALA A 123 -8.41 9.78 2.13
C ALA A 123 -6.88 9.97 2.09
N SER A 124 -6.40 11.15 2.48
CA SER A 124 -4.98 11.49 2.57
C SER A 124 -4.21 10.56 3.49
N LYS A 125 -4.77 10.19 4.65
CA LYS A 125 -4.14 9.26 5.59
C LYS A 125 -4.05 7.86 4.98
N LEU A 126 -5.15 7.34 4.46
CA LEU A 126 -5.16 6.01 3.84
C LEU A 126 -4.15 5.93 2.68
N MET A 127 -4.17 6.90 1.78
CA MET A 127 -3.27 6.97 0.64
C MET A 127 -1.80 7.08 1.05
N THR A 128 -1.46 8.00 1.96
CA THR A 128 -0.06 8.22 2.37
C THR A 128 0.50 7.06 3.18
N HIS A 129 -0.30 6.40 4.02
CA HIS A 129 0.15 5.21 4.76
C HIS A 129 0.40 4.03 3.82
N VAL A 130 -0.52 3.76 2.88
CA VAL A 130 -0.34 2.70 1.88
C VAL A 130 0.87 2.98 0.98
N ALA A 131 0.97 4.18 0.41
CA ALA A 131 2.07 4.55 -0.48
C ALA A 131 3.44 4.54 0.22
N SER A 132 3.52 5.06 1.45
CA SER A 132 4.80 5.12 2.19
C SER A 132 5.25 3.73 2.63
N GLN A 133 4.33 2.89 3.16
CA GLN A 133 4.65 1.51 3.56
C GLN A 133 5.03 0.64 2.36
N PHE A 134 4.36 0.82 1.21
CA PHE A 134 4.70 0.10 -0.01
C PHE A 134 6.09 0.50 -0.53
N SER A 135 6.35 1.81 -0.63
CA SER A 135 7.61 2.34 -1.15
C SER A 135 8.79 1.95 -0.25
N SER A 136 8.63 2.02 1.07
CA SER A 136 9.67 1.61 2.02
C SER A 136 9.95 0.12 1.92
N SER A 137 8.89 -0.71 1.84
CA SER A 137 9.01 -2.16 1.67
C SER A 137 9.70 -2.54 0.37
N TYR A 138 9.38 -1.85 -0.73
CA TYR A 138 9.99 -2.11 -2.04
C TYR A 138 11.51 -1.92 -2.02
N VAL A 139 11.98 -0.85 -1.37
CA VAL A 139 13.43 -0.60 -1.20
C VAL A 139 14.04 -1.58 -0.21
N PHE A 140 13.35 -1.84 0.91
CA PHE A 140 13.84 -2.69 2.00
C PHE A 140 14.06 -4.15 1.53
N TYR A 141 13.09 -4.70 0.80
CA TYR A 141 13.12 -6.08 0.32
C TYR A 141 13.82 -6.24 -1.04
N TRP A 142 14.28 -5.15 -1.68
CA TRP A 142 14.91 -5.21 -3.00
C TRP A 142 16.01 -6.27 -3.11
N LYS A 143 16.91 -6.30 -2.13
CA LYS A 143 18.06 -7.24 -2.09
C LYS A 143 17.62 -8.70 -2.01
N GLU A 144 16.47 -9.00 -1.41
CA GLU A 144 15.97 -10.38 -1.30
C GLU A 144 15.56 -10.94 -2.67
N PHE A 145 15.14 -10.09 -3.60
CA PHE A 145 14.65 -10.51 -4.92
C PHE A 145 15.67 -10.30 -6.05
N PHE A 146 16.45 -9.23 -5.98
CA PHE A 146 17.41 -8.86 -7.03
C PHE A 146 18.87 -9.22 -6.69
N GLY A 147 19.12 -9.71 -5.48
CA GLY A 147 20.45 -10.06 -4.99
C GLY A 147 21.34 -8.83 -4.77
N GLU A 148 22.62 -9.08 -4.50
CA GLU A 148 23.62 -8.01 -4.33
C GLU A 148 24.15 -7.48 -5.66
N ASP A 149 24.08 -8.29 -6.72
CA ASP A 149 24.65 -7.98 -8.05
C ASP A 149 23.89 -6.88 -8.81
N LEU A 150 22.60 -6.67 -8.47
CA LEU A 150 21.79 -5.63 -9.07
C LEU A 150 21.33 -4.62 -8.00
N PRO A 151 22.18 -3.66 -7.62
CA PRO A 151 21.80 -2.64 -6.66
C PRO A 151 20.70 -1.74 -7.21
N LEU A 152 19.86 -1.25 -6.31
CA LEU A 152 18.86 -0.25 -6.64
C LEU A 152 19.57 1.06 -7.02
N LEU A 153 19.39 1.51 -8.27
CA LEU A 153 20.10 2.67 -8.82
C LEU A 153 19.57 3.99 -8.25
N TYR A 154 18.27 4.05 -7.98
CA TYR A 154 17.59 5.19 -7.37
C TYR A 154 16.29 4.73 -6.69
N PRO A 155 15.81 5.46 -5.65
CA PRO A 155 14.58 5.10 -4.97
C PRO A 155 13.38 5.25 -5.94
N PRO A 156 12.55 4.21 -6.10
CA PRO A 156 11.33 4.31 -6.90
C PRO A 156 10.30 5.16 -6.17
N SER A 157 9.28 5.58 -6.91
CA SER A 157 8.14 6.31 -6.36
C SER A 157 6.86 5.75 -6.95
N PHE A 158 5.78 5.83 -6.19
CA PHE A 158 4.48 5.31 -6.57
C PHE A 158 3.45 6.44 -6.51
N ASP A 159 2.67 6.60 -7.58
CA ASP A 159 1.45 7.39 -7.55
C ASP A 159 0.37 6.63 -6.77
N GLY A 160 -0.52 7.34 -6.09
CA GLY A 160 -1.57 6.77 -5.27
C GLY A 160 -2.88 7.51 -5.50
N ARG A 161 -3.98 6.77 -5.58
CA ARG A 161 -5.33 7.36 -5.62
C ARG A 161 -6.32 6.58 -4.78
N VAL A 162 -7.32 7.29 -4.27
CA VAL A 162 -8.41 6.74 -3.47
C VAL A 162 -9.70 6.75 -4.30
N VAL A 163 -10.39 5.61 -4.36
CA VAL A 163 -11.67 5.46 -5.06
C VAL A 163 -12.67 4.78 -4.12
N LEU A 164 -13.93 5.23 -4.16
CA LEU A 164 -14.99 4.69 -3.31
C LEU A 164 -15.97 3.86 -4.12
N TYR A 165 -16.31 2.67 -3.62
CA TYR A 165 -17.31 1.79 -4.24
C TYR A 165 -18.44 1.49 -3.24
N PRO A 166 -19.70 1.82 -3.56
CA PRO A 166 -20.80 1.74 -2.60
C PRO A 166 -21.36 0.33 -2.40
N SER A 167 -21.11 -0.61 -3.32
CA SER A 167 -21.68 -1.95 -3.28
C SER A 167 -20.65 -3.05 -3.55
N ASN A 168 -20.96 -4.26 -3.09
CA ASN A 168 -20.21 -5.47 -3.40
C ASN A 168 -20.02 -5.66 -4.91
N ARG A 169 -21.08 -5.41 -5.70
CA ARG A 169 -21.03 -5.47 -7.17
C ARG A 169 -20.00 -4.51 -7.75
N ASN A 170 -19.98 -3.24 -7.33
CA ASN A 170 -19.03 -2.28 -7.88
C ASN A 170 -17.58 -2.64 -7.53
N LEU A 171 -17.34 -3.19 -6.34
CA LEU A 171 -16.02 -3.68 -5.96
C LEU A 171 -15.58 -4.87 -6.84
N LYS A 172 -16.47 -5.85 -7.03
CA LYS A 172 -16.21 -7.01 -7.91
C LYS A 172 -15.94 -6.58 -9.34
N ASP A 173 -16.74 -5.67 -9.89
CA ASP A 173 -16.57 -5.11 -11.24
C ASP A 173 -15.21 -4.40 -11.36
N TYR A 174 -14.79 -3.66 -10.33
CA TYR A 174 -13.48 -3.02 -10.30
C TYR A 174 -12.33 -4.03 -10.32
N LEU A 175 -12.36 -5.05 -9.46
CA LEU A 175 -11.30 -6.07 -9.43
C LEU A 175 -11.28 -6.91 -10.72
N SER A 176 -12.46 -7.20 -11.27
CA SER A 176 -12.62 -7.85 -12.57
C SER A 176 -12.02 -7.01 -13.69
N TRP A 177 -12.23 -5.69 -13.67
CA TRP A 177 -11.64 -4.77 -14.63
C TRP A 177 -10.11 -4.75 -14.53
N ARG A 178 -9.54 -4.78 -13.33
CA ARG A 178 -8.08 -4.87 -13.14
C ARG A 178 -7.52 -6.20 -13.64
N GLN A 179 -8.21 -7.31 -13.42
CA GLN A 179 -7.76 -8.62 -13.91
C GLN A 179 -7.91 -8.78 -15.44
N ALA A 180 -8.98 -8.22 -16.02
CA ALA A 180 -9.13 -8.18 -17.47
C ALA A 180 -8.02 -7.35 -18.13
N ASP A 181 -7.64 -6.21 -17.53
CA ASP A 181 -6.52 -5.38 -17.97
C ASP A 181 -5.19 -6.16 -17.93
N CYS A 182 -4.93 -6.89 -16.84
CA CYS A 182 -3.77 -7.79 -16.73
C CYS A 182 -3.72 -8.80 -17.88
N HIS A 183 -4.85 -9.45 -18.19
CA HIS A 183 -4.90 -10.45 -19.25
C HIS A 183 -4.59 -9.84 -20.63
N VAL A 184 -5.22 -8.71 -20.97
CA VAL A 184 -5.02 -8.01 -22.25
C VAL A 184 -3.58 -7.55 -22.40
N ASN A 185 -3.03 -6.90 -21.37
CA ASN A 185 -1.67 -6.37 -21.39
C ASN A 185 -0.62 -7.49 -21.43
N ASN A 186 -0.81 -8.57 -20.66
CA ASN A 186 0.12 -9.69 -20.68
C ASN A 186 0.11 -10.40 -22.04
N LEU A 187 -1.06 -10.66 -22.65
CA LEU A 187 -1.12 -11.26 -23.99
C LEU A 187 -0.41 -10.39 -25.03
N TYR A 188 -0.68 -9.08 -25.02
CA TYR A 188 -0.01 -8.13 -25.91
C TYR A 188 1.51 -8.10 -25.69
N ASN A 189 1.97 -7.97 -24.45
CA ASN A 189 3.40 -7.91 -24.12
C ASN A 189 4.13 -9.21 -24.48
N THR A 190 3.51 -10.36 -24.23
CA THR A 190 4.11 -11.67 -24.57
C THR A 190 4.33 -11.81 -26.07
N VAL A 191 3.32 -11.51 -26.90
CA VAL A 191 3.50 -11.58 -28.36
C VAL A 191 4.47 -10.50 -28.86
N PHE A 192 4.38 -9.27 -28.34
CA PHE A 192 5.27 -8.17 -28.71
C PHE A 192 6.74 -8.50 -28.45
N TRP A 193 7.08 -8.93 -27.23
CA TRP A 193 8.47 -9.26 -26.90
C TRP A 193 8.94 -10.56 -27.55
N THR A 194 8.05 -11.50 -27.84
CA THR A 194 8.39 -12.69 -28.63
C THR A 194 8.77 -12.32 -30.06
N LEU A 195 8.01 -11.44 -30.71
CA LEU A 195 8.33 -10.92 -32.05
C LEU A 195 9.67 -10.18 -32.07
N VAL A 196 9.98 -9.42 -31.02
CA VAL A 196 11.25 -8.69 -30.92
C VAL A 196 12.42 -9.64 -30.65
N GLN A 197 12.32 -10.49 -29.63
CA GLN A 197 13.45 -11.29 -29.15
C GLN A 197 13.69 -12.57 -29.97
N LYS A 198 12.62 -13.25 -30.39
CA LYS A 198 12.69 -14.49 -31.18
C LYS A 198 12.46 -14.24 -32.67
N GLY A 199 11.56 -13.32 -33.01
CA GLY A 199 11.27 -12.96 -34.39
C GLY A 199 12.29 -12.00 -35.02
N GLY A 200 13.12 -11.33 -34.22
CA GLY A 200 14.13 -10.39 -34.70
C GLY A 200 13.56 -9.07 -35.22
N LEU A 201 12.29 -8.76 -34.92
CA LEU A 201 11.67 -7.50 -35.30
C LEU A 201 12.19 -6.36 -34.41
N THR A 202 12.22 -5.15 -34.96
CA THR A 202 12.36 -3.94 -34.13
C THR A 202 11.07 -3.69 -33.35
N THR A 203 11.14 -2.90 -32.27
CA THR A 203 9.97 -2.53 -31.46
C THR A 203 8.88 -1.85 -32.30
N ALA A 204 9.25 -0.97 -33.22
CA ALA A 204 8.32 -0.30 -34.13
C ALA A 204 7.64 -1.27 -35.12
N GLN A 205 8.38 -2.26 -35.64
CA GLN A 205 7.81 -3.28 -36.52
C GLN A 205 6.86 -4.22 -35.78
N ALA A 206 7.21 -4.61 -34.55
CA ALA A 206 6.35 -5.43 -33.71
C ALA A 206 5.04 -4.70 -33.35
N GLU A 207 5.11 -3.41 -33.04
CA GLU A 207 3.93 -2.59 -32.78
C GLU A 207 3.00 -2.50 -34.02
N GLU A 208 3.56 -2.17 -35.19
CA GLU A 208 2.76 -2.08 -36.42
C GLU A 208 2.17 -3.45 -36.81
N ARG A 209 2.89 -4.54 -36.57
CA ARG A 209 2.39 -5.90 -36.82
C ARG A 209 1.20 -6.28 -35.94
N LEU A 210 1.18 -5.80 -34.69
CA LEU A 210 0.13 -6.09 -33.72
C LEU A 210 -1.05 -5.10 -33.78
N LYS A 211 -0.89 -3.99 -34.50
CA LYS A 211 -1.93 -2.98 -34.66
C LYS A 211 -3.18 -3.57 -35.32
N GLY A 212 -4.34 -3.34 -34.69
CA GLY A 212 -5.62 -3.84 -35.19
C GLY A 212 -5.87 -5.34 -34.97
N THR A 213 -4.91 -6.09 -34.44
CA THR A 213 -5.09 -7.52 -34.16
C THR A 213 -6.01 -7.76 -32.96
N LEU A 214 -6.77 -8.84 -33.00
CA LEU A 214 -7.62 -9.33 -31.90
C LEU A 214 -6.84 -10.25 -30.97
N ALA A 215 -7.47 -10.73 -29.90
CA ALA A 215 -6.86 -11.67 -28.96
C ALA A 215 -6.58 -13.04 -29.62
N ALA A 216 -7.46 -13.52 -30.51
CA ALA A 216 -7.27 -14.77 -31.24
C ALA A 216 -6.03 -14.71 -32.13
N ASP A 217 -5.87 -13.64 -32.91
CA ASP A 217 -4.72 -13.43 -33.79
C ASP A 217 -3.39 -13.43 -33.00
N LYS A 218 -3.35 -12.80 -31.83
CA LYS A 218 -2.15 -12.80 -30.97
C LYS A 218 -1.77 -14.19 -30.48
N ASN A 219 -2.78 -15.00 -30.12
CA ASN A 219 -2.57 -16.39 -29.74
C ASN A 219 -2.09 -17.23 -30.94
N GLU A 220 -2.65 -16.99 -32.12
CA GLU A 220 -2.25 -17.67 -33.36
C GLU A 220 -0.82 -17.33 -33.75
N ILE A 221 -0.39 -16.06 -33.65
CA ILE A 221 1.01 -15.66 -33.88
C ILE A 221 1.95 -16.40 -32.92
N LEU A 222 1.63 -16.40 -31.61
CA LEU A 222 2.44 -17.10 -30.62
C LEU A 222 2.57 -18.60 -30.91
N PHE A 223 1.47 -19.24 -31.29
CA PHE A 223 1.43 -20.68 -31.52
C PHE A 223 2.07 -21.07 -32.85
N SER A 224 1.66 -20.45 -33.96
CA SER A 224 2.07 -20.86 -35.30
C SER A 224 3.51 -20.46 -35.64
N GLU A 225 3.95 -19.27 -35.23
CA GLU A 225 5.29 -18.76 -35.57
C GLU A 225 6.35 -19.17 -34.53
N PHE A 226 5.97 -19.32 -33.26
CA PHE A 226 6.93 -19.53 -32.16
C PHE A 226 6.69 -20.82 -31.36
N ASN A 227 5.65 -21.60 -31.67
CA ASN A 227 5.25 -22.80 -30.93
C ASN A 227 5.06 -22.53 -29.42
N ILE A 228 4.53 -21.35 -29.07
CA ILE A 228 4.25 -20.94 -27.70
C ILE A 228 2.74 -21.01 -27.46
N ASN A 229 2.33 -21.82 -26.48
CA ASN A 229 0.95 -21.85 -26.03
C ASN A 229 0.76 -20.87 -24.85
N TYR A 230 0.04 -19.76 -25.09
CA TYR A 230 -0.23 -18.77 -24.04
C TYR A 230 -0.97 -19.36 -22.83
N ASN A 231 -1.80 -20.38 -23.02
CA ASN A 231 -2.51 -21.02 -21.91
C ASN A 231 -1.58 -21.79 -20.96
N THR A 232 -0.38 -22.16 -21.39
CA THR A 232 0.62 -22.80 -20.52
C THR A 232 1.49 -21.80 -19.77
N GLU A 233 1.40 -20.50 -20.06
CA GLU A 233 2.12 -19.47 -19.33
C GLU A 233 1.73 -19.47 -17.83
N PRO A 234 2.66 -19.10 -16.92
CA PRO A 234 2.40 -19.08 -15.49
C PRO A 234 1.17 -18.25 -15.12
N ALA A 235 0.39 -18.75 -14.17
CA ALA A 235 -0.86 -18.10 -13.75
C ALA A 235 -0.63 -16.68 -13.19
N VAL A 236 0.49 -16.46 -12.49
CA VAL A 236 0.88 -15.13 -11.98
C VAL A 236 0.97 -14.07 -13.08
N LEU A 237 1.40 -14.46 -14.29
CA LEU A 237 1.52 -13.53 -15.43
C LEU A 237 0.17 -13.26 -16.09
N LYS A 238 -0.70 -14.28 -16.14
CA LYS A 238 -2.00 -14.19 -16.83
C LYS A 238 -3.11 -13.60 -15.96
N LYS A 239 -3.04 -13.79 -14.65
CA LYS A 239 -4.10 -13.48 -13.68
C LYS A 239 -3.67 -12.44 -12.64
N GLY A 240 -2.37 -12.15 -12.52
CA GLY A 240 -1.83 -11.29 -11.48
C GLY A 240 -1.73 -11.99 -10.13
N THR A 241 -1.63 -11.19 -9.07
CA THR A 241 -1.53 -11.67 -7.69
C THR A 241 -2.66 -11.09 -6.85
N THR A 242 -3.49 -11.97 -6.29
CA THR A 242 -4.51 -11.64 -5.30
C THR A 242 -3.98 -11.99 -3.91
N LEU A 243 -4.05 -11.05 -2.98
CA LEU A 243 -3.67 -11.24 -1.59
C LEU A 243 -4.91 -11.22 -0.69
N ILE A 244 -5.11 -12.29 0.07
CA ILE A 244 -6.22 -12.44 1.03
C ILE A 244 -5.72 -12.98 2.36
N TRP A 245 -6.53 -12.80 3.40
CA TRP A 245 -6.23 -13.29 4.73
C TRP A 245 -6.79 -14.69 4.97
N GLU A 246 -5.92 -15.66 5.20
CA GLU A 246 -6.30 -17.04 5.53
C GLU A 246 -5.92 -17.39 6.96
N LYS A 247 -6.73 -18.22 7.62
CA LYS A 247 -6.36 -18.85 8.90
C LYS A 247 -5.42 -20.02 8.62
N ARG A 248 -4.23 -19.99 9.23
CA ARG A 248 -3.29 -21.11 9.22
C ARG A 248 -2.89 -21.51 10.62
N ASP A 249 -2.79 -22.80 10.81
CA ASP A 249 -2.32 -23.39 12.05
C ASP A 249 -0.80 -23.48 12.01
N GLU A 250 -0.13 -22.69 12.84
CA GLU A 250 1.31 -22.71 13.02
C GLU A 250 1.64 -23.55 14.26
N THR A 251 2.33 -24.68 14.07
CA THR A 251 2.87 -25.48 15.19
C THR A 251 4.24 -24.94 15.57
N VAL A 252 4.35 -24.39 16.78
CA VAL A 252 5.60 -23.87 17.33
C VAL A 252 6.04 -24.78 18.46
N THR A 253 7.25 -25.30 18.37
CA THR A 253 7.89 -26.02 19.48
C THR A 253 8.26 -25.00 20.56
N LYS A 254 7.70 -25.18 21.76
CA LYS A 254 8.05 -24.37 22.93
C LYS A 254 8.78 -25.23 23.95
N HIS A 255 9.89 -24.72 24.45
CA HIS A 255 10.53 -25.25 25.64
C HIS A 255 9.74 -24.76 26.85
N MET A 256 9.12 -25.69 27.58
CA MET A 256 8.43 -25.37 28.83
C MET A 256 9.19 -25.99 30.00
N LYS A 257 9.55 -25.17 31.00
CA LYS A 257 9.99 -25.66 32.31
C LYS A 257 8.77 -25.95 33.17
N LEU A 258 8.55 -27.22 33.47
CA LEU A 258 7.58 -27.64 34.48
C LEU A 258 8.19 -27.38 35.88
N PRO A 259 7.37 -27.13 36.93
CA PRO A 259 7.88 -26.69 38.23
C PRO A 259 8.79 -27.68 38.98
N ASN A 260 9.09 -28.87 38.45
CA ASN A 260 9.99 -29.88 39.03
C ASN A 260 10.49 -30.94 38.03
N ALA A 261 10.67 -30.62 36.74
CA ALA A 261 11.20 -31.58 35.75
C ALA A 261 12.01 -30.92 34.63
N GLU A 262 12.87 -31.72 33.98
CA GLU A 262 13.69 -31.34 32.82
C GLU A 262 12.88 -30.67 31.71
N GLU A 263 13.51 -29.74 30.99
CA GLU A 263 12.91 -29.02 29.86
C GLU A 263 12.35 -30.00 28.83
N LYS A 264 11.02 -29.96 28.62
CA LYS A 264 10.37 -30.72 27.55
C LYS A 264 9.99 -29.78 26.42
N GLU A 265 10.31 -30.21 25.21
CA GLU A 265 9.77 -29.64 23.99
C GLU A 265 8.29 -30.03 23.86
N VAL A 266 7.42 -29.02 23.85
CA VAL A 266 5.98 -29.20 23.63
C VAL A 266 5.61 -28.51 22.34
N ALA A 267 5.04 -29.26 21.40
CA ALA A 267 4.47 -28.71 20.18
C ALA A 267 3.16 -27.99 20.51
N VAL A 268 3.09 -26.68 20.27
CA VAL A 268 1.89 -25.86 20.48
C VAL A 268 1.39 -25.34 19.14
N THR A 269 0.24 -25.82 18.69
CA THR A 269 -0.44 -25.34 17.49
C THR A 269 -1.25 -24.09 17.80
N ARG A 270 -1.02 -23.01 17.04
CA ARG A 270 -1.77 -21.74 17.15
C ARG A 270 -2.31 -21.34 15.80
N SER A 271 -3.62 -21.12 15.71
CA SER A 271 -4.24 -20.57 14.52
C SER A 271 -3.97 -19.06 14.42
N ARG A 272 -3.40 -18.62 13.30
CA ARG A 272 -3.10 -17.21 13.00
C ARG A 272 -3.61 -16.84 11.62
N ARG A 273 -4.10 -15.61 11.47
CA ARG A 273 -4.39 -15.07 10.14
C ARG A 273 -3.10 -14.60 9.48
N ARG A 274 -2.87 -15.04 8.24
CA ARG A 274 -1.72 -14.66 7.41
C ARG A 274 -2.22 -14.24 6.05
N VAL A 275 -1.54 -13.27 5.45
CA VAL A 275 -1.77 -12.88 4.06
C VAL A 275 -1.18 -13.95 3.16
N GLN A 276 -1.98 -14.51 2.26
CA GLN A 276 -1.60 -15.52 1.28
C GLN A 276 -1.81 -14.98 -0.14
N ALA A 277 -0.95 -15.43 -1.05
CA ALA A 277 -0.99 -15.04 -2.46
C ALA A 277 -1.66 -16.12 -3.30
N HIS A 278 -2.59 -15.70 -4.15
CA HIS A 278 -3.35 -16.54 -5.06
C HIS A 278 -3.22 -15.98 -6.48
N HIS A 279 -3.13 -16.87 -7.47
CA HIS A 279 -3.04 -16.53 -8.89
C HIS A 279 -4.23 -17.15 -9.64
N CYS A 280 -5.44 -16.82 -9.19
CA CYS A 280 -6.70 -17.38 -9.67
C CYS A 280 -7.57 -16.32 -10.36
N ASP A 281 -8.66 -16.78 -10.97
CA ASP A 281 -9.66 -15.90 -11.57
C ASP A 281 -10.53 -15.27 -10.48
N VAL A 282 -10.56 -13.94 -10.40
CA VAL A 282 -11.42 -13.17 -9.48
C VAL A 282 -12.62 -12.55 -10.20
N ILE A 283 -12.75 -12.80 -11.51
CA ILE A 283 -13.87 -12.34 -12.34
C ILE A 283 -15.09 -13.24 -12.10
N GLY A 284 -14.89 -14.55 -12.11
CA GLY A 284 -15.94 -15.54 -11.87
C GLY A 284 -16.42 -15.57 -10.40
N GLU A 285 -17.63 -16.12 -10.20
CA GLU A 285 -18.24 -16.23 -8.87
C GLU A 285 -17.51 -17.20 -7.93
N GLN A 286 -16.84 -18.22 -8.49
CA GLN A 286 -16.16 -19.26 -7.71
C GLN A 286 -15.22 -18.71 -6.63
N PHE A 287 -14.41 -17.71 -6.95
CA PHE A 287 -13.50 -17.09 -5.98
C PHE A 287 -14.25 -16.45 -4.81
N TRP A 288 -15.39 -15.81 -5.10
CA TRP A 288 -16.20 -15.12 -4.10
C TRP A 288 -17.00 -16.10 -3.24
N GLU A 289 -17.40 -17.23 -3.81
CA GLU A 289 -18.04 -18.34 -3.08
C GLU A 289 -17.06 -19.08 -2.17
N GLU A 290 -15.81 -19.27 -2.60
CA GLU A 290 -14.73 -19.87 -1.79
C GLU A 290 -14.25 -18.95 -0.66
N HIS A 291 -14.40 -17.64 -0.82
CA HIS A 291 -13.94 -16.63 0.13
C HIS A 291 -15.03 -15.61 0.51
N PRO A 292 -16.14 -16.04 1.14
CA PRO A 292 -17.27 -15.18 1.45
C PRO A 292 -16.91 -14.07 2.46
N ASP A 293 -15.89 -14.30 3.30
CA ASP A 293 -15.42 -13.37 4.34
C ASP A 293 -14.84 -12.05 3.80
N ILE A 294 -14.59 -11.93 2.49
CA ILE A 294 -14.01 -10.72 1.87
C ILE A 294 -15.08 -9.64 1.69
N LEU A 295 -16.30 -10.04 1.32
CA LEU A 295 -17.41 -9.14 1.10
C LEU A 295 -18.20 -8.97 2.40
N GLU A 296 -18.53 -7.73 2.76
CA GLU A 296 -19.38 -7.48 3.92
C GLU A 296 -20.84 -7.71 3.52
N ASP A 297 -21.70 -8.01 4.49
CA ASP A 297 -23.15 -8.10 4.26
C ASP A 297 -23.67 -6.75 3.74
N ASP A 298 -24.49 -6.77 2.68
CA ASP A 298 -25.09 -5.57 2.10
C ASP A 298 -26.10 -4.89 3.04
N ASN A 299 -26.47 -5.56 4.13
CA ASN A 299 -27.34 -5.01 5.17
C ASN A 299 -26.59 -4.30 6.33
N CYS A 300 -25.25 -4.16 6.26
CA CYS A 300 -24.44 -3.47 7.28
C CYS A 300 -24.32 -1.94 7.08
#